data_AF-A0A453A3Q9-F1
#
_entry.id   AF-A0A453A3Q9-F1
#
_cell.length_a   1.000
_cell.length_b   1.000
_cell.length_c   1.000
_cell.angle_alpha   90.00
_cell.angle_beta   90.00
_cell.angle_gamma   90.00
#
_symmetry.space_group_name_H-M   'P 1'
#
loop_
_entity.id
_entity.type
_entity.pdbx_description
1 polymer ?
#
loop_
_entity_poly.entity_id
_entity_poly.type
_entity_poly.pdbx_seq_one_letter_code
_entity_poly.pdbx_strand_id
1 'polypeptide(L)'
;EKPELDALVCSIGKLCNLKHLQFNGPGTEIHSQMGSLSNPFQHIEELKVLVLNFRRVPTWMGGLHCLRILSLRVEETSTDEVRLLGELPSLVKLIFIPSHIPKERAILGTGLFPVLEYFHFWPKEDAMAYLGFEMGAMPNLRTLSLNSGEWGGSVPIGMEHLLCLQKIRPYRDLNHDATMVSAFRDALSLHPNHPSVE
;
A
#
# COMPACT_ATOMS: atom_id res chain seq x y z
N GLU A 1 0.02 2.49 -29.79
CA GLU A 1 0.22 2.20 -28.35
C GLU A 1 0.55 3.43 -27.50
N LYS A 2 1.76 4.01 -27.54
CA LYS A 2 2.14 5.17 -26.69
C LYS A 2 1.18 6.38 -26.75
N PRO A 3 0.76 6.90 -27.94
CA PRO A 3 -0.13 8.07 -28.02
C PRO A 3 -1.59 7.80 -27.62
N GLU A 4 -2.04 6.53 -27.67
CA GLU A 4 -3.42 6.15 -27.31
C GLU A 4 -3.59 6.11 -25.79
N LEU A 5 -2.58 5.64 -25.06
CA LEU A 5 -2.55 5.71 -23.60
C LEU A 5 -2.55 7.18 -23.14
N ASP A 6 -1.78 8.05 -23.80
CA ASP A 6 -1.73 9.48 -23.46
C ASP A 6 -3.07 10.18 -23.70
N ALA A 7 -3.73 9.88 -24.82
CA ALA A 7 -5.07 10.38 -25.10
C ALA A 7 -6.12 9.89 -24.08
N LEU A 8 -6.06 8.63 -23.66
CA LEU A 8 -6.93 8.06 -22.64
C LEU A 8 -6.74 8.77 -21.30
N VAL A 9 -5.48 8.91 -20.88
CA VAL A 9 -5.09 9.53 -19.61
C VAL A 9 -5.51 11.00 -19.56
N CYS A 10 -5.31 11.75 -20.65
CA CYS A 10 -5.78 13.12 -20.78
C CYS A 10 -7.31 13.21 -20.76
N SER A 11 -8.02 12.25 -21.36
CA SER A 11 -9.48 12.24 -21.41
C SER A 11 -10.08 11.94 -20.04
N ILE A 12 -9.53 10.98 -19.30
CA ILE A 12 -9.98 10.66 -17.93
C ILE A 12 -9.66 11.84 -17.01
N GLY A 13 -8.52 12.51 -17.17
CA GLY A 13 -8.17 13.71 -16.40
C GLY A 13 -9.17 14.87 -16.51
N LYS A 14 -9.97 14.91 -17.60
CA LYS A 14 -11.05 15.90 -17.79
C LYS A 14 -12.33 15.56 -17.02
N LEU A 15 -12.46 14.34 -16.50
CA LEU A 15 -13.62 13.89 -15.73
C LEU A 15 -13.51 14.40 -14.28
N CYS A 16 -13.75 15.69 -14.07
CA CYS A 16 -13.59 16.33 -12.76
C CYS A 16 -14.50 15.75 -11.65
N ASN A 17 -15.67 15.21 -12.02
CA ASN A 17 -16.63 14.61 -11.08
C ASN A 17 -16.45 13.10 -10.89
N LEU A 18 -15.35 12.52 -11.39
CA LEU A 18 -15.11 11.09 -11.29
C LEU A 18 -14.83 10.71 -9.84
N LYS A 19 -15.67 9.81 -9.29
CA LYS A 19 -15.54 9.27 -7.93
C LYS A 19 -14.87 7.91 -7.89
N HIS A 20 -15.03 7.11 -8.94
CA HIS A 20 -14.54 5.75 -9.00
C HIS A 20 -13.83 5.50 -10.32
N LEU A 21 -12.58 5.07 -10.26
CA LEU A 21 -11.79 4.70 -11.42
C LEU A 21 -11.11 3.36 -11.16
N GLN A 22 -11.38 2.41 -12.04
CA GLN A 22 -10.79 1.09 -12.00
C GLN A 22 -10.35 0.68 -13.40
N PHE A 23 -9.09 0.27 -13.53
CA PHE A 23 -8.60 -0.37 -14.74
C PHE A 23 -8.54 -1.88 -14.52
N ASN A 24 -9.18 -2.62 -15.43
CA ASN A 24 -9.19 -4.07 -15.46
C ASN A 24 -8.47 -4.55 -16.72
N GLY A 25 -7.69 -5.62 -16.61
CA GLY A 25 -6.93 -6.17 -17.73
C GLY A 25 -5.69 -6.93 -17.27
N PRO A 26 -4.96 -7.55 -18.21
CA PRO A 26 -3.63 -8.05 -17.93
C PRO A 26 -2.73 -6.87 -17.52
N GLY A 27 -1.86 -7.10 -16.53
CA GLY A 27 -0.92 -6.07 -16.08
C GLY A 27 -0.02 -5.62 -17.23
N THR A 28 0.25 -4.31 -17.31
CA THR A 28 1.17 -3.77 -18.31
C THR A 28 2.61 -3.87 -17.79
N GLU A 29 3.53 -4.39 -18.60
CA GLU A 29 4.97 -4.30 -18.32
C GLU A 29 5.48 -2.86 -18.54
N ILE A 30 4.76 -2.07 -19.33
CA ILE A 30 5.07 -0.69 -19.64
C ILE A 30 4.66 0.22 -18.49
N HIS A 31 5.52 1.18 -18.15
CA HIS A 31 5.23 2.17 -17.12
C HIS A 31 4.07 3.09 -17.51
N SER A 32 3.19 3.36 -16.56
CA SER A 32 2.08 4.28 -16.74
C SER A 32 2.56 5.72 -16.88
N GLN A 33 2.16 6.37 -17.96
CA GLN A 33 2.38 7.81 -18.17
C GLN A 33 1.46 8.67 -17.29
N MET A 34 0.49 8.07 -16.57
CA MET A 34 -0.35 8.78 -15.61
C MET A 34 0.46 9.44 -14.49
N GLY A 35 1.71 9.01 -14.26
CA GLY A 35 2.61 9.64 -13.31
C GLY A 35 2.86 11.14 -13.58
N SER A 36 2.73 11.58 -14.84
CA SER A 36 3.04 12.96 -15.27
C SER A 36 1.83 13.90 -15.28
N LEU A 37 0.64 13.42 -14.90
CA LEU A 37 -0.56 14.26 -14.86
C LEU A 37 -0.45 15.36 -13.79
N SER A 38 -0.97 16.54 -14.11
CA SER A 38 -1.04 17.67 -13.17
C SER A 38 -2.37 17.63 -12.40
N ASN A 39 -2.33 17.13 -11.15
CA ASN A 39 -3.44 17.13 -10.19
C ASN A 39 -4.81 16.61 -10.71
N PRO A 40 -4.85 15.43 -11.36
CA PRO A 40 -6.11 14.85 -11.82
C PRO A 40 -6.96 14.34 -10.65
N PHE A 41 -8.25 14.08 -10.92
CA PHE A 41 -9.11 13.28 -10.04
C PHE A 41 -9.37 13.86 -8.63
N GLN A 42 -9.50 15.18 -8.50
CA GLN A 42 -9.69 15.88 -7.21
C GLN A 42 -10.83 15.33 -6.33
N HIS A 43 -11.88 14.75 -6.94
CA HIS A 43 -13.05 14.20 -6.24
C HIS A 43 -13.09 12.67 -6.21
N ILE A 44 -11.98 12.01 -6.52
CA ILE A 44 -11.91 10.55 -6.54
C ILE A 44 -12.01 10.00 -5.12
N GLU A 45 -12.86 8.99 -4.97
CA GLU A 45 -13.06 8.24 -3.73
C GLU A 45 -12.45 6.84 -3.84
N GLU A 46 -12.42 6.25 -5.04
CA GLU A 46 -11.78 4.95 -5.29
C GLU A 46 -10.91 4.96 -6.54
N LEU A 47 -9.65 4.57 -6.37
CA LEU A 47 -8.67 4.43 -7.46
C LEU A 47 -8.04 3.04 -7.42
N LYS A 48 -8.37 2.20 -8.41
CA LYS A 48 -7.88 0.82 -8.54
C LYS A 48 -7.11 0.65 -9.84
N VAL A 49 -5.79 0.75 -9.76
CA VAL A 49 -4.88 0.84 -10.91
C VAL A 49 -3.80 -0.25 -10.86
N LEU A 50 -4.06 -1.40 -10.22
CA LEU A 50 -3.09 -2.50 -10.08
C LEU A 50 -2.57 -3.05 -11.42
N VAL A 51 -3.35 -2.91 -12.49
CA VAL A 51 -2.95 -3.34 -13.84
C VAL A 51 -1.93 -2.40 -14.47
N LEU A 52 -1.77 -1.19 -13.92
CA LEU A 52 -0.81 -0.21 -14.38
C LEU A 52 0.44 -0.28 -13.50
N ASN A 53 1.59 -0.47 -14.14
CA ASN A 53 2.86 -0.41 -13.42
C ASN A 53 3.36 1.03 -13.40
N PHE A 54 3.39 1.70 -12.25
CA PHE A 54 4.02 3.03 -12.18
C PHE A 54 5.50 2.87 -11.87
N ARG A 55 6.37 3.73 -12.40
CA ARG A 55 7.78 3.70 -12.00
C ARG A 55 7.95 3.98 -10.50
N ARG A 56 7.22 4.99 -10.01
CA ARG A 56 7.16 5.40 -8.60
C ARG A 56 5.76 5.89 -8.25
N VAL A 57 5.49 6.16 -6.97
CA VAL A 57 4.21 6.76 -6.55
C VAL A 57 4.09 8.16 -7.18
N PRO A 58 3.03 8.45 -7.98
CA PRO A 58 2.86 9.78 -8.55
C PRO A 58 2.61 10.84 -7.49
N THR A 59 3.28 11.99 -7.61
CA THR A 59 3.19 13.09 -6.63
C THR A 59 1.77 13.64 -6.48
N TRP A 60 1.01 13.69 -7.58
CA TRP A 60 -0.38 14.16 -7.56
C TRP A 60 -1.29 13.29 -6.69
N MET A 61 -0.91 12.05 -6.36
CA MET A 61 -1.71 11.21 -5.47
C MET A 61 -1.83 11.79 -4.07
N GLY A 62 -0.84 12.58 -3.61
CA GLY A 62 -0.89 13.25 -2.30
C GLY A 62 -1.98 14.32 -2.20
N GLY A 63 -2.50 14.81 -3.32
CA GLY A 63 -3.59 15.78 -3.36
C GLY A 63 -5.01 15.17 -3.37
N LEU A 64 -5.14 13.85 -3.30
CA LEU A 64 -6.44 13.17 -3.42
C LEU A 64 -7.17 13.10 -2.07
N HIS A 65 -7.59 14.24 -1.54
CA HIS A 65 -8.16 14.33 -0.19
C HIS A 65 -9.45 13.52 0.01
N CYS A 66 -10.20 13.22 -1.05
CA CYS A 66 -11.41 12.40 -1.01
C CYS A 66 -11.14 10.89 -1.14
N LEU A 67 -9.89 10.48 -1.42
CA LEU A 67 -9.58 9.08 -1.73
C LEU A 67 -9.72 8.19 -0.50
N ARG A 68 -10.60 7.19 -0.62
CA ARG A 68 -10.90 6.20 0.42
C ARG A 68 -10.30 4.84 0.16
N ILE A 69 -10.21 4.44 -1.11
CA ILE A 69 -9.68 3.14 -1.51
C ILE A 69 -8.63 3.33 -2.60
N LEU A 70 -7.39 2.90 -2.32
CA LEU A 70 -6.30 2.88 -3.27
C LEU A 70 -5.81 1.45 -3.52
N SER A 71 -5.65 1.09 -4.78
CA SER A 71 -4.91 -0.11 -5.18
C SER A 71 -3.86 0.25 -6.23
N LEU A 72 -2.60 0.18 -5.84
CA LEU A 72 -1.47 0.72 -6.58
C LEU A 72 -0.33 -0.29 -6.70
N ARG A 73 0.21 -0.43 -7.90
CA ARG A 73 1.45 -1.14 -8.20
C ARG A 73 2.53 -0.15 -8.63
N VAL A 74 3.72 -0.28 -8.05
CA VAL A 74 4.90 0.50 -8.44
C VAL A 74 6.10 -0.39 -8.68
N GLU A 75 7.03 0.05 -9.52
CA GLU A 75 8.32 -0.59 -9.73
C GLU A 75 9.21 -0.32 -8.51
N GLU A 76 9.38 0.94 -8.14
CA GLU A 76 10.20 1.38 -7.01
C GLU A 76 9.37 2.26 -6.07
N THR A 77 9.75 2.29 -4.79
CA THR A 77 9.18 3.23 -3.82
C THR A 77 10.24 3.73 -2.83
N SER A 78 10.01 4.88 -2.18
CA SER A 78 10.78 5.36 -1.02
C SER A 78 9.88 5.60 0.19
N THR A 79 10.50 5.79 1.36
CA THR A 79 9.79 6.18 2.58
C THR A 79 8.94 7.45 2.37
N ASP A 80 9.47 8.46 1.68
CA ASP A 80 8.74 9.72 1.41
C ASP A 80 7.49 9.49 0.55
N GLU A 81 7.53 8.55 -0.38
CA GLU A 81 6.39 8.21 -1.23
C GLU A 81 5.31 7.43 -0.48
N VAL A 82 5.71 6.58 0.47
CA VAL A 82 4.77 5.94 1.40
C VAL A 82 4.16 6.98 2.35
N ARG A 83 4.95 7.95 2.83
CA ARG A 83 4.47 9.07 3.65
C ARG A 83 3.46 9.93 2.88
N LEU A 84 3.72 10.22 1.61
CA LEU A 84 2.79 10.94 0.74
C LEU A 84 1.42 10.25 0.66
N LEU A 85 1.39 8.91 0.59
CA LEU A 85 0.13 8.15 0.69
C LEU A 85 -0.44 8.15 2.11
N GLY A 86 0.42 8.17 3.12
CA GLY A 86 0.05 8.23 4.54
C GLY A 86 -0.58 9.55 4.97
N GLU A 87 -0.28 10.65 4.30
CA GLU A 87 -0.86 11.96 4.59
C GLU A 87 -2.29 12.11 4.04
N LEU A 88 -2.79 11.11 3.30
CA LEU A 88 -4.14 11.13 2.77
C LEU A 88 -5.19 11.03 3.89
N PRO A 89 -6.05 12.04 4.07
CA PRO A 89 -6.89 12.16 5.26
C PRO A 89 -8.07 11.18 5.27
N SER A 90 -8.48 10.69 4.10
CA SER A 90 -9.67 9.85 3.93
C SER A 90 -9.37 8.40 3.60
N LEU A 91 -8.09 8.00 3.52
CA LEU A 91 -7.70 6.69 3.01
C LEU A 91 -7.99 5.58 4.03
N VAL A 92 -9.04 4.79 3.76
CA VAL A 92 -9.51 3.68 4.61
C VAL A 92 -8.89 2.35 4.21
N LYS A 93 -8.63 2.16 2.91
CA LYS A 93 -8.08 0.90 2.37
C LYS A 93 -6.93 1.17 1.41
N LEU A 94 -5.79 0.54 1.67
CA LEU A 94 -4.61 0.58 0.81
C LEU A 94 -4.19 -0.84 0.43
N ILE A 95 -4.08 -1.09 -0.88
CA ILE A 95 -3.39 -2.24 -1.46
C ILE A 95 -2.17 -1.68 -2.20
N PHE A 96 -0.98 -2.01 -1.72
CA PHE A 96 0.27 -1.48 -2.25
C PHE A 96 1.25 -2.59 -2.63
N ILE A 97 1.64 -2.61 -3.91
CA ILE A 97 2.45 -3.67 -4.51
C ILE A 97 3.70 -3.05 -5.16
N PRO A 98 4.76 -2.78 -4.39
CA PRO A 98 6.06 -2.37 -4.93
C PRO A 98 6.87 -3.56 -5.45
N SER A 99 7.61 -3.39 -6.55
CA SER A 99 8.54 -4.42 -7.03
C SER A 99 9.87 -4.38 -6.29
N HIS A 100 10.39 -3.18 -6.05
CA HIS A 100 11.64 -2.92 -5.35
C HIS A 100 11.41 -1.93 -4.21
N ILE A 101 12.00 -2.22 -3.05
CA ILE A 101 11.97 -1.35 -1.87
C ILE A 101 13.42 -1.10 -1.46
N PRO A 102 13.77 0.14 -1.06
CA PRO A 102 15.09 0.42 -0.51
C PRO A 102 15.34 -0.48 0.70
N LYS A 103 16.56 -1.01 0.79
CA LYS A 103 17.03 -1.79 1.96
C LYS A 103 17.33 -0.87 3.17
N GLU A 104 16.52 0.16 3.31
CA GLU A 104 16.53 1.14 4.37
C GLU A 104 15.18 1.02 5.08
N ARG A 105 15.19 1.07 6.41
CA ARG A 105 13.97 0.87 7.18
C ARG A 105 13.00 2.03 6.95
N ALA A 106 11.84 1.74 6.38
CA ALA A 106 10.70 2.64 6.33
C ALA A 106 9.98 2.56 7.69
N ILE A 107 10.17 3.58 8.51
CA ILE A 107 9.48 3.73 9.79
C ILE A 107 8.27 4.65 9.57
N LEU A 108 7.08 4.08 9.74
CA LEU A 108 5.83 4.82 9.63
C LEU A 108 5.51 5.43 10.98
N GLY A 109 5.57 6.75 11.06
CA GLY A 109 5.43 7.55 12.27
C GLY A 109 4.00 8.00 12.59
N THR A 110 3.88 8.75 13.68
CA THR A 110 2.65 9.40 14.13
C THR A 110 2.05 10.30 13.03
N GLY A 111 0.72 10.27 12.89
CA GLY A 111 -0.02 11.14 11.98
C GLY A 111 -0.16 10.60 10.55
N LEU A 112 0.53 9.51 10.21
CA LEU A 112 0.33 8.81 8.95
C LEU A 112 -0.84 7.85 9.03
N PHE A 113 -1.60 7.76 7.94
CA PHE A 113 -2.73 6.87 7.73
C PHE A 113 -3.80 7.02 8.83
N PRO A 114 -4.34 8.24 9.05
CA PRO A 114 -5.16 8.55 10.21
C PRO A 114 -6.45 7.72 10.30
N VAL A 115 -7.00 7.27 9.18
CA VAL A 115 -8.28 6.53 9.11
C VAL A 115 -8.14 5.16 8.42
N LEU A 116 -6.91 4.68 8.22
CA LEU A 116 -6.68 3.43 7.51
C LEU A 116 -7.11 2.24 8.37
N GLU A 117 -8.00 1.41 7.84
CA GLU A 117 -8.51 0.21 8.52
C GLU A 117 -7.95 -1.08 7.93
N TYR A 118 -7.58 -1.05 6.64
CA TYR A 118 -7.06 -2.20 5.91
C TYR A 118 -5.80 -1.81 5.13
N PHE A 119 -4.70 -2.50 5.43
CA PHE A 119 -3.45 -2.38 4.70
C PHE A 119 -3.03 -3.74 4.15
N HIS A 120 -2.91 -3.84 2.83
CA HIS A 120 -2.30 -4.98 2.17
C HIS A 120 -1.01 -4.53 1.50
N PHE A 121 0.10 -5.10 1.98
CA PHE A 121 1.42 -4.82 1.49
C PHE A 121 1.99 -6.09 0.87
N TRP A 122 2.25 -6.03 -0.44
CA TRP A 122 2.76 -7.15 -1.21
C TRP A 122 3.99 -6.72 -2.03
N PRO A 123 5.15 -6.60 -1.38
CA PRO A 123 6.41 -6.50 -2.07
C PRO A 123 6.74 -7.77 -2.87
N LYS A 124 7.37 -7.62 -4.04
CA LYS A 124 7.93 -8.77 -4.78
C LYS A 124 9.17 -9.35 -4.11
N GLU A 125 9.97 -8.51 -3.45
CA GLU A 125 11.17 -8.89 -2.70
C GLU A 125 10.89 -9.03 -1.19
N ASP A 126 11.82 -9.61 -0.42
CA ASP A 126 11.72 -9.57 1.05
C ASP A 126 11.89 -8.16 1.59
N ALA A 127 10.77 -7.57 2.01
CA ALA A 127 10.77 -6.25 2.62
C ALA A 127 10.29 -6.21 4.07
N MET A 128 10.02 -7.38 4.67
CA MET A 128 9.45 -7.42 6.02
C MET A 128 10.42 -6.85 7.06
N ALA A 129 11.73 -7.08 6.88
CA ALA A 129 12.77 -6.53 7.75
C ALA A 129 12.87 -4.99 7.68
N TYR A 130 12.43 -4.37 6.58
CA TYR A 130 12.52 -2.93 6.35
C TYR A 130 11.23 -2.18 6.67
N LEU A 131 10.15 -2.86 7.07
CA LEU A 131 8.92 -2.23 7.51
C LEU A 131 8.93 -2.05 9.04
N GLY A 132 8.56 -0.86 9.51
CA GLY A 132 8.43 -0.57 10.94
C GLY A 132 7.28 0.37 11.24
N PHE A 133 6.66 0.18 12.40
CA PHE A 133 5.57 1.02 12.90
C PHE A 133 5.96 1.71 14.20
N GLU A 134 5.94 3.03 14.23
CA GLU A 134 6.14 3.83 15.43
C GLU A 134 4.84 4.03 16.20
N MET A 135 4.94 4.54 17.43
CA MET A 135 3.79 4.89 18.24
C MET A 135 2.87 5.87 17.49
N GLY A 136 1.58 5.56 17.45
CA GLY A 136 0.57 6.38 16.78
C GLY A 136 0.53 6.24 15.25
N ALA A 137 1.28 5.31 14.67
CA ALA A 137 1.13 4.93 13.27
C ALA A 137 -0.18 4.17 13.04
N MET A 138 -0.90 4.48 11.95
CA MET A 138 -2.12 3.78 11.53
C MET A 138 -3.09 3.49 12.69
N PRO A 139 -3.57 4.52 13.42
CA PRO A 139 -4.27 4.35 14.70
C PRO A 139 -5.57 3.55 14.62
N ASN A 140 -6.15 3.40 13.42
CA ASN A 140 -7.39 2.69 13.17
C ASN A 140 -7.20 1.34 12.44
N LEU A 141 -5.96 0.88 12.24
CA LEU A 141 -5.69 -0.31 11.43
C LEU A 141 -6.26 -1.56 12.10
N ARG A 142 -7.18 -2.25 11.41
CA ARG A 142 -7.81 -3.48 11.91
C ARG A 142 -7.23 -4.72 11.28
N THR A 143 -6.87 -4.64 10.00
CA THR A 143 -6.32 -5.77 9.24
C THR A 143 -5.04 -5.37 8.53
N LEU A 144 -3.97 -6.09 8.86
CA LEU A 144 -2.68 -6.01 8.17
C LEU A 144 -2.46 -7.30 7.40
N SER A 145 -2.41 -7.19 6.07
CA SER A 145 -2.10 -8.31 5.19
C SER A 145 -0.72 -8.10 4.60
N LEU A 146 0.15 -9.09 4.79
CA LEU A 146 1.55 -9.02 4.40
C LEU A 146 1.82 -10.20 3.48
N ASN A 147 2.18 -9.93 2.24
CA ASN A 147 2.66 -10.95 1.32
C ASN A 147 4.14 -10.71 1.03
N SER A 148 4.96 -11.76 1.06
CA SER A 148 6.36 -11.66 0.66
C SER A 148 6.69 -12.78 -0.31
N GLY A 149 7.10 -12.42 -1.53
CA GLY A 149 7.55 -13.38 -2.54
C GLY A 149 8.74 -14.23 -2.05
N GLU A 150 9.66 -13.61 -1.31
CA GLU A 150 10.92 -14.24 -0.86
C GLU A 150 11.15 -14.10 0.65
N TRP A 151 10.16 -14.38 1.50
CA TRP A 151 10.29 -14.16 2.95
C TRP A 151 11.54 -14.80 3.58
N GLY A 152 12.45 -13.97 4.10
CA GLY A 152 13.72 -14.35 4.71
C GLY A 152 13.67 -14.53 6.23
N GLY A 153 12.50 -14.74 6.81
CA GLY A 153 12.35 -15.06 8.24
C GLY A 153 12.09 -13.87 9.16
N SER A 154 12.04 -12.64 8.64
CA SER A 154 11.86 -11.43 9.44
C SER A 154 10.40 -10.97 9.48
N VAL A 155 9.99 -10.35 10.58
CA VAL A 155 8.69 -9.67 10.71
C VAL A 155 8.89 -8.16 10.82
N PRO A 156 7.89 -7.33 10.45
CA PRO A 156 7.94 -5.90 10.71
C PRO A 156 8.13 -5.62 12.20
N ILE A 157 8.89 -4.57 12.52
CA ILE A 157 9.08 -4.13 13.91
C ILE A 157 7.97 -3.18 14.35
N GLY A 158 7.72 -3.09 15.66
CA GLY A 158 6.78 -2.12 16.20
C GLY A 158 5.31 -2.48 15.96
N MET A 159 5.01 -3.74 15.63
CA MET A 159 3.62 -4.19 15.48
C MET A 159 2.81 -3.98 16.76
N GLU A 160 3.45 -4.03 17.93
CA GLU A 160 2.88 -3.69 19.24
C GLU A 160 2.29 -2.28 19.34
N HIS A 161 2.70 -1.36 18.45
CA HIS A 161 2.18 0.00 18.38
C HIS A 161 0.86 0.11 17.60
N LEU A 162 0.41 -0.95 16.92
CA LEU A 162 -0.83 -0.98 16.14
C LEU A 162 -2.03 -1.29 17.05
N LEU A 163 -2.42 -0.30 17.86
CA LEU A 163 -3.37 -0.48 18.97
C LEU A 163 -4.82 -0.80 18.57
N CYS A 164 -5.18 -0.81 17.29
CA CYS A 164 -6.50 -1.28 16.83
C CYS A 164 -6.43 -2.57 16.01
N LEU A 165 -5.25 -3.18 15.93
CA LEU A 165 -5.02 -4.35 15.10
C LEU A 165 -5.78 -5.55 15.66
N GLN A 166 -6.61 -6.13 14.79
CA GLN A 166 -7.43 -7.31 15.11
C GLN A 166 -6.92 -8.55 14.39
N LYS A 167 -6.39 -8.37 13.17
CA LYS A 167 -6.04 -9.47 12.27
C LYS A 167 -4.74 -9.22 11.54
N ILE A 168 -3.89 -10.23 11.50
CA ILE A 168 -2.75 -10.32 10.58
C ILE A 168 -2.97 -11.49 9.63
N ARG A 169 -2.71 -11.24 8.35
CA ARG A 169 -2.80 -12.24 7.28
C ARG A 169 -1.45 -12.33 6.57
N PRO A 170 -0.55 -13.19 7.05
CA PRO A 170 0.71 -13.44 6.39
C PRO A 170 0.51 -14.41 5.22
N TYR A 171 0.93 -14.00 4.04
CA TYR A 171 0.88 -14.81 2.81
C TYR A 171 2.30 -15.00 2.27
N ARG A 172 2.59 -16.20 1.76
CA ARG A 172 3.65 -16.40 0.79
C ARG A 172 2.98 -16.79 -0.52
N ASP A 173 3.48 -16.27 -1.63
CA ASP A 173 2.99 -16.68 -2.95
C ASP A 173 3.00 -18.21 -3.03
N LEU A 174 1.82 -18.80 -3.19
CA LEU A 174 1.54 -20.21 -3.41
C LEU A 174 1.61 -21.19 -2.21
N ASN A 175 1.90 -20.78 -0.96
CA ASN A 175 1.78 -21.67 0.22
C ASN A 175 1.61 -20.92 1.55
N HIS A 176 0.74 -21.41 2.44
CA HIS A 176 0.73 -20.99 3.85
C HIS A 176 1.97 -21.59 4.52
N ASP A 177 3.07 -20.83 4.60
CA ASP A 177 4.25 -21.29 5.33
C ASP A 177 3.98 -21.22 6.83
N ALA A 178 3.86 -22.39 7.46
CA ALA A 178 3.70 -22.52 8.90
C ALA A 178 4.80 -21.79 9.69
N THR A 179 6.00 -21.67 9.13
CA THR A 179 7.14 -20.95 9.71
C THR A 179 6.86 -19.45 9.79
N MET A 180 6.29 -18.88 8.72
CA MET A 180 5.90 -17.47 8.69
C MET A 180 4.78 -17.20 9.69
N VAL A 181 3.74 -18.05 9.69
CA VAL A 181 2.64 -17.96 10.64
C VAL A 181 3.15 -18.04 12.09
N SER A 182 4.10 -18.94 12.39
CA SER A 182 4.70 -19.03 13.72
C SER A 182 5.46 -17.77 14.10
N ALA A 183 6.31 -17.23 13.21
CA ALA A 183 7.07 -16.02 13.49
C ALA A 183 6.17 -14.81 13.79
N PHE A 184 5.06 -14.67 13.05
CA PHE A 184 4.06 -13.63 13.34
C PHE A 184 3.34 -13.89 14.67
N ARG A 185 2.97 -15.14 14.99
CA ARG A 185 2.36 -15.47 16.30
C ARG A 185 3.30 -15.14 17.46
N ASP A 186 4.59 -15.46 17.33
CA ASP A 186 5.59 -15.19 18.35
C ASP A 186 5.76 -13.67 18.56
N ALA A 187 5.88 -12.91 17.48
CA ALA A 187 5.98 -11.45 17.53
C ALA A 187 4.75 -10.77 18.13
N LEU A 188 3.56 -11.36 17.97
CA LEU A 188 2.30 -10.82 18.48
C LEU A 188 1.91 -11.36 19.85
N SER A 189 2.69 -12.30 20.42
CA SER A 189 2.39 -12.90 21.73
C SER A 189 2.28 -11.86 22.85
N LEU A 190 3.03 -10.76 22.74
CA LEU A 190 3.05 -9.64 23.68
C LEU A 190 2.20 -8.44 23.23
N HIS A 191 1.50 -8.56 22.09
CA HIS A 191 0.70 -7.45 21.56
C HIS A 191 -0.51 -7.19 22.46
N PRO A 192 -0.77 -5.93 22.88
CA PRO A 192 -1.78 -5.60 23.90
C PRO A 192 -3.21 -6.05 23.54
N ASN A 193 -3.53 -6.12 22.24
CA ASN A 193 -4.85 -6.53 21.74
C ASN A 193 -4.95 -7.97 21.22
N HIS A 194 -3.88 -8.78 21.33
CA HIS A 194 -3.87 -10.18 20.89
C HIS A 194 -4.50 -10.45 19.50
N PRO A 195 -4.00 -9.80 18.42
CA PRO A 195 -4.55 -9.97 17.08
C PRO A 195 -4.44 -11.43 16.60
N SER A 196 -5.43 -11.89 15.85
CA SER A 196 -5.43 -13.23 15.28
C SER A 196 -4.53 -13.31 14.04
N VAL A 197 -3.76 -14.39 13.91
CA VAL A 197 -3.02 -14.73 12.69
C VAL A 197 -3.84 -15.74 11.88
N GLU A 198 -4.41 -15.29 10.76
CA GLU A 198 -5.23 -16.08 9.82
C GLU A 198 -4.40 -16.60 8.64
#